data_AF-A0A7Z0B6V7-F1
#
_entry.id   AF-A0A7Z0B6V7-F1
#
_cell.length_a   1.000
_cell.length_b   1.000
_cell.length_c   1.000
_cell.angle_alpha   90.00
_cell.angle_beta   90.00
_cell.angle_gamma   90.00
#
_symmetry.space_group_name_H-M   'P 1'
#
loop_
_entity.id
_entity.type
_entity.pdbx_description
1 polymer ?
#
loop_
_entity_poly.entity_id
_entity_poly.type
_entity_poly.pdbx_seq_one_letter_code
_entity_poly.pdbx_strand_id
1 'polypeptide(L)'
;MLVKAIFLSREEQPELYAFVDDIAMRLNAQPPKNIIAGIEPKFFVTTSPVSLFGQNGTLANQTLFISLAMMRLFDKREFAAVIGHELGHFRDDDTTYSMRFAPTYARLGNAWAAMSVQTGGAADLARLPALVMLDTCWTVFASAERAIGRERELLADKAGAEASDAGSLARALVKVSTHAAQWGYLTQAHIDQLAEGRTFSNLSTTFENGCRTALSAMDWSVARDALGSSTQAHPVDTHPVLSQRLESLGTSLDAITLDDISVPTESSVLLVRHPEEIEKQLSVLEGTYP
;
A
#
# COMPACT_ATOMS: atom_id res chain seq x y z
N MET A 1 15.40 1.98 -5.29
CA MET A 1 14.18 2.79 -5.05
C MET A 1 14.49 3.80 -3.96
N LEU A 2 14.16 5.09 -4.16
CA LEU A 2 14.33 6.13 -3.14
C LEU A 2 13.01 6.29 -2.36
N VAL A 3 13.06 6.27 -1.03
CA VAL A 3 11.87 6.33 -0.16
C VAL A 3 12.10 7.34 0.98
N LYS A 4 11.08 8.14 1.31
CA LYS A 4 11.03 8.93 2.55
C LYS A 4 10.59 8.02 3.70
N ALA A 5 11.55 7.48 4.43
CA ALA A 5 11.32 6.58 5.55
C ALA A 5 12.50 6.59 6.52
N ILE A 6 12.26 6.09 7.72
CA ILE A 6 13.28 5.85 8.75
C ILE A 6 13.53 4.35 8.86
N PHE A 7 14.79 3.94 8.92
CA PHE A 7 15.17 2.56 9.20
C PHE A 7 14.87 2.21 10.66
N LEU A 8 14.22 1.08 10.88
CA LEU A 8 13.96 0.55 12.20
C LEU A 8 14.90 -0.63 12.46
N SER A 9 15.84 -0.49 13.38
CA SER A 9 16.75 -1.58 13.73
C SER A 9 16.05 -2.65 14.56
N ARG A 10 16.53 -3.89 14.46
CA ARG A 10 15.97 -5.03 15.21
C ARG A 10 16.24 -4.91 16.71
N GLU A 11 17.36 -4.30 17.06
CA GLU A 11 17.77 -4.03 18.44
C GLU A 11 16.86 -3.00 19.11
N GLU A 12 16.47 -1.94 18.38
CA GLU A 12 15.58 -0.90 18.90
C GLU A 12 14.12 -1.33 18.91
N GLN A 13 13.70 -2.17 17.95
CA GLN A 13 12.31 -2.54 17.72
C GLN A 13 12.05 -4.07 17.80
N PRO A 14 12.48 -4.76 18.88
CA PRO A 14 12.45 -6.23 18.93
C PRO A 14 11.03 -6.81 18.88
N GLU A 15 10.05 -6.11 19.46
CA GLU A 15 8.64 -6.55 19.47
C GLU A 15 8.00 -6.51 18.08
N LEU A 16 8.25 -5.43 17.33
CA LEU A 16 7.82 -5.32 15.92
C LEU A 16 8.44 -6.41 15.07
N TYR A 17 9.75 -6.65 15.20
CA TYR A 17 10.42 -7.68 14.42
C TYR A 17 9.94 -9.09 14.79
N ALA A 18 9.76 -9.39 16.09
CA ALA A 18 9.21 -10.67 16.51
C ALA A 18 7.78 -10.90 15.99
N PHE A 19 6.97 -9.85 15.96
CA PHE A 19 5.62 -9.88 15.40
C PHE A 19 5.63 -10.20 13.89
N VAL A 20 6.50 -9.53 13.12
CA VAL A 20 6.64 -9.80 11.68
C VAL A 20 7.22 -11.20 11.40
N ASP A 21 8.22 -11.62 12.19
CA ASP A 21 8.83 -12.96 12.05
C ASP A 21 7.80 -14.08 12.31
N ASP A 22 6.93 -13.92 13.31
CA ASP A 22 5.85 -14.87 13.62
C ASP A 22 4.84 -14.97 12.46
N ILE A 23 4.48 -13.84 11.83
CA ILE A 23 3.61 -13.85 10.64
C ILE A 23 4.30 -14.57 9.48
N ALA A 24 5.56 -14.23 9.19
CA ALA A 24 6.34 -14.89 8.13
C ALA A 24 6.42 -16.40 8.34
N MET A 25 6.64 -16.83 9.60
CA MET A 25 6.67 -18.24 9.98
C MET A 25 5.32 -18.94 9.70
N ARG A 26 4.19 -18.35 10.10
CA ARG A 26 2.84 -18.91 9.85
C ARG A 26 2.55 -19.08 8.37
N LEU A 27 3.03 -18.15 7.55
CA LEU A 27 2.83 -18.16 6.10
C LEU A 27 3.86 -19.00 5.34
N ASN A 28 4.85 -19.58 6.03
CA ASN A 28 6.02 -20.20 5.39
C ASN A 28 6.67 -19.25 4.36
N ALA A 29 6.79 -17.98 4.72
CA ALA A 29 7.40 -16.93 3.92
C ALA A 29 8.77 -16.55 4.49
N GLN A 30 9.63 -15.95 3.66
CA GLN A 30 10.89 -15.38 4.14
C GLN A 30 10.60 -14.12 4.96
N PRO A 31 11.16 -13.98 6.19
CA PRO A 31 11.00 -12.76 6.96
C PRO A 31 11.85 -11.62 6.35
N PRO A 32 11.30 -10.40 6.26
CA PRO A 32 12.04 -9.24 5.81
C PRO A 32 13.30 -9.01 6.66
N LYS A 33 14.41 -8.69 6.00
CA LYS A 33 15.68 -8.38 6.69
C LYS A 33 15.69 -6.96 7.21
N ASN A 34 14.98 -6.05 6.53
CA ASN A 34 14.89 -4.65 6.90
C ASN A 34 13.42 -4.27 7.11
N ILE A 35 13.15 -3.47 8.14
CA ILE A 35 11.88 -2.77 8.30
C ILE A 35 12.16 -1.27 8.25
N ILE A 36 11.38 -0.56 7.44
CA ILE A 36 11.43 0.91 7.33
C ILE A 36 10.03 1.46 7.62
N ALA A 37 9.96 2.60 8.29
CA ALA A 37 8.71 3.25 8.65
C ALA A 37 8.55 4.58 7.91
N GLY A 38 7.35 4.83 7.38
CA GLY A 38 6.96 6.09 6.76
C GLY A 38 5.58 6.54 7.20
N ILE A 39 5.11 7.68 6.66
CA ILE A 39 3.78 8.23 6.95
C ILE A 39 2.79 7.91 5.84
N GLU A 40 3.24 7.80 4.59
CA GLU A 40 2.37 7.45 3.46
C GLU A 40 1.50 6.23 3.79
N PRO A 41 0.20 6.23 3.45
CA PRO A 41 -0.76 5.19 3.84
C PRO A 41 -0.63 3.96 2.95
N LYS A 42 0.57 3.37 2.94
CA LYS A 42 0.93 2.22 2.12
C LYS A 42 1.69 1.23 2.98
N PHE A 43 1.54 -0.04 2.64
CA PHE A 43 2.40 -1.11 3.08
C PHE A 43 2.95 -1.75 1.82
N PHE A 44 4.21 -2.18 1.86
CA PHE A 44 4.76 -2.98 0.77
C PHE A 44 5.96 -3.76 1.25
N VAL A 45 6.22 -4.87 0.58
CA VAL A 45 7.48 -5.59 0.67
C VAL A 45 8.20 -5.49 -0.66
N THR A 46 9.52 -5.33 -0.64
CA THR A 46 10.33 -5.28 -1.85
C THR A 46 11.67 -5.97 -1.66
N THR A 47 12.16 -6.63 -2.71
CA THR A 47 13.53 -7.16 -2.77
C THR A 47 14.48 -6.24 -3.54
N SER A 48 13.97 -5.15 -4.11
CA SER A 48 14.79 -4.15 -4.79
C SER A 48 15.59 -3.33 -3.78
N PRO A 49 16.85 -2.95 -4.09
CA PRO A 49 17.63 -2.12 -3.19
C PRO A 49 16.93 -0.79 -2.86
N VAL A 50 16.85 -0.45 -1.57
CA VAL A 50 16.14 0.74 -1.05
C VAL A 50 17.13 1.76 -0.51
N SER A 51 17.08 2.99 -1.04
CA SER A 51 17.81 4.14 -0.50
C SER A 51 16.84 5.01 0.30
N LEU A 52 17.24 5.42 1.49
CA LEU A 52 16.44 6.30 2.34
C LEU A 52 16.80 7.77 2.07
N PHE A 53 15.78 8.61 1.96
CA PHE A 53 15.98 10.04 1.74
C PHE A 53 16.81 10.67 2.86
N GLY A 54 17.82 11.47 2.49
CA GLY A 54 18.71 12.12 3.45
C GLY A 54 19.74 11.19 4.13
N GLN A 55 19.83 9.91 3.75
CA GLN A 55 20.81 8.97 4.28
C GLN A 55 21.73 8.44 3.18
N ASN A 56 23.00 8.18 3.54
CA ASN A 56 23.95 7.55 2.64
C ASN A 56 23.88 6.03 2.76
N GLY A 57 23.80 5.35 1.62
CA GLY A 57 23.78 3.90 1.53
C GLY A 57 22.49 3.35 0.94
N THR A 58 22.45 2.02 0.81
CA THR A 58 21.31 1.30 0.25
C THR A 58 21.09 0.03 1.04
N LEU A 59 19.85 -0.19 1.46
CA LEU A 59 19.40 -1.41 2.10
C LEU A 59 19.27 -2.49 1.03
N ALA A 60 19.99 -3.59 1.23
CA ALA A 60 19.90 -4.79 0.41
C ALA A 60 18.97 -5.82 1.07
N ASN A 61 18.53 -6.83 0.30
CA ASN A 61 17.57 -7.85 0.71
C ASN A 61 16.13 -7.33 0.85
N GLN A 62 15.24 -8.24 1.24
CA GLN A 62 13.82 -7.95 1.43
C GLN A 62 13.61 -6.89 2.51
N THR A 63 12.91 -5.83 2.12
CA THR A 63 12.60 -4.65 2.95
C THR A 63 11.09 -4.50 3.04
N LEU A 64 10.57 -4.46 4.26
CA LEU A 64 9.17 -4.18 4.57
C LEU A 64 9.03 -2.68 4.91
N PHE A 65 8.14 -1.99 4.20
CA PHE A 65 7.70 -0.65 4.54
C PHE A 65 6.40 -0.70 5.33
N ILE A 66 6.38 -0.01 6.48
CA ILE A 66 5.20 0.15 7.32
C ILE A 66 4.77 1.62 7.42
N SER A 67 3.47 1.86 7.35
CA SER A 67 2.89 3.19 7.55
C SER A 67 2.50 3.40 9.00
N LEU A 68 3.20 4.31 9.70
CA LEU A 68 2.84 4.66 11.09
C LEU A 68 1.48 5.36 11.17
N ALA A 69 1.12 6.16 10.16
CA ALA A 69 -0.20 6.80 10.09
C ALA A 69 -1.32 5.75 9.99
N MET A 70 -1.12 4.66 9.25
CA MET A 70 -2.10 3.58 9.16
C MET A 70 -2.09 2.66 10.38
N MET A 71 -0.93 2.41 10.98
CA MET A 71 -0.84 1.63 12.21
C MET A 71 -1.65 2.24 13.36
N ARG A 72 -1.88 3.56 13.35
CA ARG A 72 -2.80 4.24 14.28
C ARG A 72 -4.27 3.88 14.08
N LEU A 73 -4.67 3.51 12.87
CA LEU A 73 -6.05 3.15 12.54
C LEU A 73 -6.34 1.64 12.69
N PHE A 74 -5.29 0.83 12.75
CA PHE A 74 -5.41 -0.62 12.86
C PHE A 74 -5.20 -1.12 14.28
N ASP A 75 -5.97 -2.12 14.68
CA ASP A 75 -5.61 -2.97 15.81
C ASP A 75 -4.47 -3.93 15.41
N LYS A 76 -3.91 -4.68 16.37
CA LYS A 76 -2.81 -5.62 16.10
C LYS A 76 -3.20 -6.75 15.14
N ARG A 77 -4.45 -7.22 15.15
CA ARG A 77 -4.93 -8.31 14.27
C ARG A 77 -5.15 -7.82 12.84
N GLU A 78 -5.66 -6.62 12.68
CA GLU A 78 -5.79 -5.93 11.39
C GLU A 78 -4.41 -5.68 10.79
N PHE A 79 -3.47 -5.18 11.59
CA PHE A 79 -2.08 -4.99 11.15
C PHE A 79 -1.41 -6.33 10.78
N ALA A 80 -1.61 -7.39 11.56
CA ALA A 80 -1.12 -8.73 11.22
C ALA A 80 -1.66 -9.21 9.87
N ALA A 81 -2.95 -8.97 9.60
CA ALA A 81 -3.58 -9.35 8.34
C ALA A 81 -2.99 -8.58 7.15
N VAL A 82 -2.75 -7.27 7.30
CA VAL A 82 -2.12 -6.44 6.26
C VAL A 82 -0.68 -6.90 6.00
N ILE A 83 0.13 -7.13 7.04
CA ILE A 83 1.49 -7.66 6.86
C ILE A 83 1.46 -9.06 6.22
N GLY A 84 0.49 -9.89 6.59
CA GLY A 84 0.30 -11.20 5.97
C GLY A 84 -0.03 -11.14 4.49
N HIS A 85 -0.85 -10.16 4.09
CA HIS A 85 -1.15 -9.87 2.69
C HIS A 85 0.13 -9.47 1.93
N GLU A 86 0.91 -8.52 2.47
CA GLU A 86 2.16 -8.08 1.85
C GLU A 86 3.19 -9.20 1.70
N LEU A 87 3.34 -10.05 2.72
CA LEU A 87 4.23 -11.20 2.67
C LEU A 87 3.70 -12.31 1.75
N GLY A 88 2.37 -12.38 1.55
CA GLY A 88 1.70 -13.28 0.61
C GLY A 88 2.22 -13.13 -0.81
N HIS A 89 2.50 -11.89 -1.25
CA HIS A 89 3.12 -11.61 -2.56
C HIS A 89 4.53 -12.19 -2.75
N PHE A 90 5.17 -12.63 -1.67
CA PHE A 90 6.53 -13.16 -1.67
C PHE A 90 6.60 -14.64 -1.24
N ARG A 91 5.47 -15.34 -1.13
CA ARG A 91 5.48 -16.82 -1.00
C ARG A 91 6.05 -17.47 -2.25
N ASP A 92 6.74 -18.59 -2.07
CA ASP A 92 7.75 -19.19 -2.96
C ASP A 92 7.36 -19.40 -4.44
N ASP A 93 6.07 -19.36 -4.82
CA ASP A 93 5.63 -19.48 -6.22
C ASP A 93 5.49 -18.13 -6.97
N ASP A 94 5.39 -17.02 -6.23
CA ASP A 94 4.94 -15.72 -6.75
C ASP A 94 6.10 -14.78 -7.14
N THR A 95 7.32 -15.10 -6.69
CA THR A 95 8.53 -14.33 -7.04
C THR A 95 8.89 -14.40 -8.53
N THR A 96 8.42 -15.43 -9.24
CA THR A 96 8.63 -15.58 -10.69
C THR A 96 7.96 -14.46 -11.48
N TYR A 97 6.75 -14.04 -11.07
CA TYR A 97 6.04 -12.94 -11.73
C TYR A 97 6.81 -11.63 -11.58
N SER A 98 7.10 -11.25 -10.33
CA SER A 98 7.80 -10.00 -10.01
C SER A 98 9.22 -9.94 -10.60
N MET A 99 9.93 -11.08 -10.69
CA MET A 99 11.29 -11.11 -11.23
C MET A 99 11.36 -11.26 -12.75
N ARG A 100 10.42 -11.97 -13.40
CA ARG A 100 10.54 -12.30 -14.84
C ARG A 100 9.49 -11.60 -15.71
N PHE A 101 8.26 -11.57 -15.23
CA PHE A 101 7.13 -11.04 -16.01
C PHE A 101 7.03 -9.52 -15.89
N ALA A 102 6.98 -8.98 -14.67
CA ALA A 102 6.78 -7.55 -14.43
C ALA A 102 7.81 -6.64 -15.16
N PRO A 103 9.14 -6.95 -15.16
CA PRO A 103 10.10 -6.15 -15.90
C PRO A 103 9.89 -6.21 -17.42
N THR A 104 9.43 -7.36 -17.94
CA THR A 104 9.20 -7.57 -19.37
C THR A 104 7.93 -6.85 -19.82
N TYR A 105 6.87 -6.91 -19.03
CA TYR A 105 5.64 -6.17 -19.24
C TYR A 105 5.87 -4.65 -19.20
N ALA A 106 6.62 -4.14 -18.23
CA ALA A 106 6.98 -2.73 -18.15
C ALA A 106 7.75 -2.24 -19.40
N ARG A 107 8.65 -3.07 -19.95
CA ARG A 107 9.34 -2.76 -21.22
C ARG A 107 8.37 -2.68 -22.41
N LEU A 108 7.37 -3.56 -22.46
CA LEU A 108 6.34 -3.52 -23.50
C LEU A 108 5.51 -2.23 -23.43
N GLY A 109 5.11 -1.83 -22.22
CA GLY A 109 4.38 -0.57 -21.99
C GLY A 109 5.19 0.66 -22.36
N ASN A 110 6.47 0.70 -21.99
CA ASN A 110 7.38 1.78 -22.37
C ASN A 110 7.56 1.86 -23.89
N ALA A 111 7.67 0.73 -24.58
CA ALA A 111 7.75 0.69 -26.04
C ALA A 111 6.46 1.20 -26.69
N TRP A 112 5.29 0.79 -26.17
CA TRP A 112 3.99 1.27 -26.66
C TRP A 112 3.83 2.78 -26.45
N ALA A 113 4.15 3.28 -25.27
CA ALA A 113 4.08 4.71 -24.94
C ALA A 113 5.01 5.54 -25.85
N ALA A 114 6.26 5.08 -26.04
CA ALA A 114 7.22 5.74 -26.91
C ALA A 114 6.80 5.76 -28.39
N MET A 115 6.18 4.67 -28.89
CA MET A 115 5.69 4.63 -30.26
C MET A 115 4.43 5.47 -30.47
N SER A 116 3.60 5.64 -29.43
CA SER A 116 2.32 6.35 -29.49
C SER A 116 2.47 7.88 -29.54
N VAL A 117 3.69 8.42 -29.33
CA VAL A 117 3.98 9.85 -29.49
C VAL A 117 3.98 10.22 -30.97
N GLN A 118 2.98 11.00 -31.40
CA GLN A 118 2.92 11.54 -32.76
C GLN A 118 3.97 12.63 -32.96
N THR A 119 4.69 12.55 -34.09
CA THR A 119 5.75 13.50 -34.47
C THR A 119 5.40 14.32 -35.70
N GLY A 120 4.31 13.96 -36.40
CA GLY A 120 3.84 14.57 -37.63
C GLY A 120 4.48 13.98 -38.89
N GLY A 121 3.73 13.95 -40.00
CA GLY A 121 4.24 13.65 -41.34
C GLY A 121 4.19 12.17 -41.76
N ALA A 122 4.83 11.86 -42.91
CA ALA A 122 4.79 10.53 -43.54
C ALA A 122 5.39 9.40 -42.67
N ALA A 123 6.25 9.75 -41.71
CA ALA A 123 6.84 8.82 -40.76
C ALA A 123 5.81 8.21 -39.80
N ASP A 124 4.79 8.97 -39.40
CA ASP A 124 3.73 8.46 -38.52
C ASP A 124 2.80 7.48 -39.27
N LEU A 125 2.50 7.76 -40.54
CA LEU A 125 1.76 6.85 -41.43
C LEU A 125 2.50 5.52 -41.65
N ALA A 126 3.83 5.56 -41.81
CA ALA A 126 4.65 4.37 -41.98
C ALA A 126 4.70 3.49 -40.71
N ARG A 127 4.46 4.07 -39.52
CA ARG A 127 4.44 3.37 -38.22
C ARG A 127 3.09 2.75 -37.89
N LEU A 128 2.00 3.15 -38.57
CA LEU A 128 0.63 2.70 -38.27
C LEU A 128 0.48 1.17 -38.18
N PRO A 129 1.02 0.34 -39.10
CA PRO A 129 0.87 -1.11 -38.99
C PRO A 129 1.55 -1.68 -37.74
N ALA A 130 2.73 -1.16 -37.39
CA ALA A 130 3.46 -1.57 -36.18
C ALA A 130 2.76 -1.08 -34.91
N LEU A 131 2.17 0.12 -34.95
CA LEU A 131 1.37 0.67 -33.86
C LEU A 131 0.12 -0.16 -33.59
N VAL A 132 -0.66 -0.50 -34.62
CA VAL A 132 -1.86 -1.33 -34.47
C VAL A 132 -1.52 -2.70 -33.89
N MET A 133 -0.43 -3.31 -34.36
CA MET A 133 0.05 -4.58 -33.83
C MET A 133 0.50 -4.47 -32.37
N LEU A 134 1.31 -3.45 -32.05
CA LEU A 134 1.79 -3.23 -30.68
C LEU A 134 0.66 -2.88 -29.72
N ASP A 135 -0.32 -2.11 -30.17
CA ASP A 135 -1.52 -1.74 -29.41
C ASP A 135 -2.43 -2.95 -29.12
N THR A 136 -2.61 -3.83 -30.12
CA THR A 136 -3.34 -5.08 -29.94
C THR A 136 -2.63 -5.99 -28.94
N CYS A 137 -1.31 -6.17 -29.09
CA CYS A 137 -0.50 -6.92 -28.13
C CYS A 137 -0.61 -6.31 -26.72
N TRP A 138 -0.40 -5.00 -26.59
CA TRP A 138 -0.51 -4.28 -25.32
C TRP A 138 -1.87 -4.49 -24.67
N THR A 139 -2.97 -4.35 -25.41
CA THR A 139 -4.33 -4.52 -24.88
C THR A 139 -4.58 -5.93 -24.35
N VAL A 140 -4.16 -6.95 -25.12
CA VAL A 140 -4.29 -8.36 -24.69
C VAL A 140 -3.43 -8.63 -23.46
N PHE A 141 -2.16 -8.23 -23.47
CA PHE A 141 -1.25 -8.42 -22.33
C PHE A 141 -1.71 -7.65 -21.10
N ALA A 142 -2.18 -6.41 -21.25
CA ALA A 142 -2.70 -5.62 -20.14
C ALA A 142 -4.02 -6.19 -19.60
N SER A 143 -4.84 -6.84 -20.41
CA SER A 143 -6.04 -7.54 -19.91
C SER A 143 -5.66 -8.79 -19.09
N ALA A 144 -4.68 -9.56 -19.57
CA ALA A 144 -4.17 -10.74 -18.89
C ALA A 144 -3.40 -10.36 -17.61
N GLU A 145 -2.59 -9.32 -17.66
CA GLU A 145 -1.83 -8.78 -16.52
C GLU A 145 -2.76 -8.33 -15.41
N ARG A 146 -3.82 -7.57 -15.73
CA ARG A 146 -4.84 -7.21 -14.75
C ARG A 146 -5.59 -8.41 -14.19
N ALA A 147 -5.85 -9.45 -15.00
CA ALA A 147 -6.52 -10.66 -14.52
C ALA A 147 -5.63 -11.46 -13.55
N ILE A 148 -4.35 -11.62 -13.89
CA ILE A 148 -3.34 -12.27 -13.04
C ILE A 148 -3.10 -11.44 -11.78
N GLY A 149 -3.03 -10.11 -11.89
CA GLY A 149 -2.93 -9.18 -10.76
C GLY A 149 -4.09 -9.39 -9.78
N ARG A 150 -5.34 -9.38 -10.27
CA ARG A 150 -6.52 -9.67 -9.44
C ARG A 150 -6.47 -11.04 -8.75
N GLU A 151 -6.06 -12.10 -9.44
CA GLU A 151 -5.93 -13.43 -8.83
C GLU A 151 -4.86 -13.44 -7.72
N ARG A 152 -3.71 -12.80 -7.97
CA ARG A 152 -2.63 -12.66 -6.98
C ARG A 152 -3.05 -11.84 -5.77
N GLU A 153 -3.85 -10.80 -5.96
CA GLU A 153 -4.45 -10.02 -4.88
C GLU A 153 -5.38 -10.86 -4.00
N LEU A 154 -6.21 -11.72 -4.59
CA LEU A 154 -7.08 -12.63 -3.81
C LEU A 154 -6.28 -13.71 -3.07
N LEU A 155 -5.16 -14.19 -3.65
CA LEU A 155 -4.23 -15.09 -2.97
C LEU A 155 -3.51 -14.39 -1.81
N ALA A 156 -3.12 -13.13 -1.99
CA ALA A 156 -2.55 -12.32 -0.93
C ALA A 156 -3.59 -12.04 0.17
N ASP A 157 -4.85 -11.80 -0.16
CA ASP A 157 -5.93 -11.69 0.81
C ASP A 157 -6.09 -12.97 1.63
N LYS A 158 -6.03 -14.13 0.98
CA LYS A 158 -6.01 -15.41 1.68
C LYS A 158 -4.80 -15.53 2.63
N ALA A 159 -3.61 -15.09 2.22
CA ALA A 159 -2.44 -15.05 3.09
C ALA A 159 -2.62 -14.10 4.28
N GLY A 160 -3.24 -12.93 4.08
CA GLY A 160 -3.59 -12.02 5.16
C GLY A 160 -4.58 -12.64 6.16
N ALA A 161 -5.57 -13.39 5.67
CA ALA A 161 -6.49 -14.14 6.52
C ALA A 161 -5.80 -15.29 7.28
N GLU A 162 -4.85 -15.99 6.65
CA GLU A 162 -4.03 -17.03 7.29
C GLU A 162 -3.11 -16.47 8.39
N ALA A 163 -2.58 -15.25 8.21
CA ALA A 163 -1.71 -14.59 9.20
C ALA A 163 -2.44 -14.20 10.49
N SER A 164 -3.73 -13.88 10.38
CA SER A 164 -4.56 -13.35 11.47
C SER A 164 -5.96 -13.98 11.47
N ASP A 165 -6.91 -13.36 10.75
CA ASP A 165 -8.23 -13.92 10.44
C ASP A 165 -8.90 -13.10 9.32
N ALA A 166 -9.87 -13.71 8.63
CA ALA A 166 -10.59 -13.08 7.52
C ALA A 166 -11.35 -11.81 7.92
N GLY A 167 -11.89 -11.76 9.15
CA GLY A 167 -12.62 -10.59 9.66
C GLY A 167 -11.71 -9.39 9.88
N SER A 168 -10.52 -9.62 10.44
CA SER A 168 -9.50 -8.59 10.65
C SER A 168 -8.96 -8.04 9.33
N LEU A 169 -8.74 -8.90 8.32
CA LEU A 169 -8.38 -8.40 6.99
C LEU A 169 -9.51 -7.58 6.38
N ALA A 170 -10.75 -8.06 6.45
CA ALA A 170 -11.92 -7.36 5.93
C ALA A 170 -12.06 -5.96 6.55
N ARG A 171 -11.97 -5.82 7.88
CA ARG A 171 -11.99 -4.52 8.55
C ARG A 171 -10.84 -3.62 8.11
N ALA A 172 -9.62 -4.16 7.98
CA ALA A 172 -8.47 -3.39 7.50
C ALA A 172 -8.69 -2.85 6.08
N LEU A 173 -9.21 -3.68 5.15
CA LEU A 173 -9.52 -3.26 3.78
C LEU A 173 -10.57 -2.15 3.75
N VAL A 174 -11.63 -2.28 4.55
CA VAL A 174 -12.66 -1.24 4.64
C VAL A 174 -12.10 0.04 5.25
N LYS A 175 -11.26 -0.03 6.29
CA LYS A 175 -10.60 1.15 6.89
C LYS A 175 -9.71 1.87 5.87
N VAL A 176 -8.91 1.14 5.08
CA VAL A 176 -8.10 1.73 4.00
C VAL A 176 -8.98 2.47 3.00
N SER A 177 -10.04 1.83 2.50
CA SER A 177 -10.94 2.46 1.52
C SER A 177 -11.71 3.65 2.10
N THR A 178 -12.15 3.57 3.36
CA THR A 178 -12.90 4.62 4.05
C THR A 178 -12.04 5.86 4.30
N HIS A 179 -10.77 5.66 4.64
CA HIS A 179 -9.87 6.76 5.01
C HIS A 179 -9.00 7.28 3.86
N ALA A 180 -9.07 6.68 2.67
CA ALA A 180 -8.25 7.05 1.51
C ALA A 180 -8.32 8.55 1.18
N ALA A 181 -9.52 9.15 1.20
CA ALA A 181 -9.70 10.57 0.91
C ALA A 181 -9.02 11.49 1.93
N GLN A 182 -8.94 11.07 3.20
CA GLN A 182 -8.32 11.87 4.27
C GLN A 182 -6.83 12.09 4.05
N TRP A 183 -6.16 11.16 3.36
CA TRP A 183 -4.76 11.33 3.03
C TRP A 183 -4.58 12.46 2.00
N GLY A 184 -5.45 12.53 1.00
CA GLY A 184 -5.44 13.61 0.01
C GLY A 184 -5.66 14.98 0.65
N TYR A 185 -6.63 15.09 1.56
CA TYR A 185 -6.88 16.33 2.31
C TYR A 185 -5.69 16.72 3.19
N LEU A 186 -5.09 15.77 3.91
CA LEU A 186 -3.92 16.03 4.74
C LEU A 186 -2.72 16.47 3.90
N THR A 187 -2.48 15.80 2.77
CA THR A 187 -1.36 16.14 1.87
C THR A 187 -1.51 17.56 1.35
N GLN A 188 -2.72 17.94 0.89
CA GLN A 188 -2.98 19.30 0.43
C GLN A 188 -2.80 20.32 1.56
N ALA A 189 -3.38 20.07 2.74
CA ALA A 189 -3.21 20.93 3.90
C ALA A 189 -1.74 21.07 4.32
N HIS A 190 -0.94 20.01 4.16
CA HIS A 190 0.49 20.04 4.47
C HIS A 190 1.26 20.92 3.48
N ILE A 191 0.96 20.81 2.19
CA ILE A 191 1.51 21.70 1.14
C ILE A 191 1.19 23.16 1.45
N ASP A 192 -0.07 23.45 1.81
CA ASP A 192 -0.51 24.82 2.14
C ASP A 192 0.22 25.37 3.38
N GLN A 193 0.38 24.56 4.44
CA GLN A 193 1.15 24.96 5.63
C GLN A 193 2.62 25.25 5.29
N LEU A 194 3.24 24.39 4.47
CA LEU A 194 4.63 24.59 4.04
C LEU A 194 4.80 25.87 3.21
N ALA A 195 3.84 26.18 2.33
CA ALA A 195 3.83 27.42 1.56
C ALA A 195 3.77 28.67 2.45
N GLU A 196 3.19 28.55 3.65
CA GLU A 196 3.13 29.60 4.66
C GLU A 196 4.27 29.53 5.70
N GLY A 197 5.29 28.68 5.48
CA GLY A 197 6.44 28.52 6.38
C GLY A 197 6.11 27.82 7.70
N ARG A 198 5.00 27.09 7.76
CA ARG A 198 4.55 26.30 8.93
C ARG A 198 4.65 24.80 8.63
N THR A 199 4.66 24.00 9.69
CA THR A 199 4.68 22.54 9.58
C THR A 199 3.70 21.92 10.56
N PHE A 200 3.19 20.73 10.21
CA PHE A 200 2.50 19.91 11.20
C PHE A 200 3.53 19.31 12.16
N SER A 201 3.19 19.30 13.46
CA SER A 201 4.05 18.71 14.47
C SER A 201 4.11 17.18 14.35
N ASN A 202 2.97 16.54 14.07
CA ASN A 202 2.86 15.12 13.83
C ASN A 202 1.75 14.84 12.79
N LEU A 203 2.15 14.46 11.57
CA LEU A 203 1.23 14.14 10.48
C LEU A 203 0.40 12.89 10.77
N SER A 204 0.95 11.87 11.44
CA SER A 204 0.24 10.64 11.79
C SER A 204 -0.92 10.91 12.76
N THR A 205 -0.69 11.72 13.80
CA THR A 205 -1.77 12.14 14.72
C THR A 205 -2.78 13.05 14.03
N THR A 206 -2.32 13.94 13.15
CA THR A 206 -3.22 14.81 12.36
C THR A 206 -4.12 13.98 11.44
N PHE A 207 -3.55 12.96 10.79
CA PHE A 207 -4.27 12.01 9.95
C PHE A 207 -5.31 11.23 10.75
N GLU A 208 -4.93 10.70 11.92
CA GLU A 208 -5.83 9.98 12.83
C GLU A 208 -7.04 10.85 13.23
N ASN A 209 -6.80 12.10 13.63
CA ASN A 209 -7.84 13.03 14.01
C ASN A 209 -8.78 13.39 12.84
N GLY A 210 -8.22 13.57 11.64
CA GLY A 210 -8.99 13.77 10.42
C GLY A 210 -9.90 12.57 10.13
N CYS A 211 -9.36 11.35 10.27
CA CYS A 211 -10.12 10.11 10.11
C CYS A 211 -11.25 9.97 11.13
N ARG A 212 -10.99 10.23 12.42
CA ARG A 212 -12.02 10.22 13.48
C ARG A 212 -13.13 11.23 13.20
N THR A 213 -12.76 12.44 12.81
CA THR A 213 -13.72 13.52 12.50
C THR A 213 -14.58 13.14 11.29
N ALA A 214 -13.95 12.69 10.21
CA ALA A 214 -14.67 12.27 9.01
C ALA A 214 -15.63 11.11 9.28
N LEU A 215 -15.19 10.12 10.06
CA LEU A 215 -16.02 8.98 10.42
C LEU A 215 -17.23 9.39 11.28
N SER A 216 -17.04 10.31 12.22
CA SER A 216 -18.13 10.80 13.08
C SER A 216 -19.20 11.60 12.33
N ALA A 217 -18.83 12.20 11.20
CA ALA A 217 -19.74 12.96 10.35
C ALA A 217 -20.33 12.12 9.19
N MET A 218 -19.88 10.87 9.03
CA MET A 218 -20.25 10.01 7.92
C MET A 218 -21.61 9.35 8.14
N ASP A 219 -22.46 9.40 7.12
CA ASP A 219 -23.59 8.46 7.03
C ASP A 219 -23.07 7.12 6.50
N TRP A 220 -22.86 6.17 7.42
CA TRP A 220 -22.33 4.85 7.09
C TRP A 220 -23.20 4.11 6.06
N SER A 221 -24.52 4.26 6.12
CA SER A 221 -25.42 3.54 5.21
C SER A 221 -25.19 3.93 3.76
N VAL A 222 -25.00 5.24 3.51
CA VAL A 222 -24.72 5.79 2.18
C VAL A 222 -23.28 5.50 1.76
N ALA A 223 -22.31 5.68 2.68
CA ALA A 223 -20.90 5.49 2.40
C ALA A 223 -20.58 4.03 2.05
N ARG A 224 -21.19 3.08 2.76
CA ARG A 224 -21.01 1.64 2.56
C ARG A 224 -21.36 1.20 1.14
N ASP A 225 -22.48 1.67 0.60
CA ASP A 225 -22.89 1.31 -0.76
C ASP A 225 -21.88 1.84 -1.81
N ALA A 226 -21.36 3.05 -1.61
CA ALA A 226 -20.32 3.62 -2.47
C ALA A 226 -18.98 2.88 -2.34
N LEU A 227 -18.63 2.40 -1.15
CA LEU A 227 -17.38 1.68 -0.89
C LEU A 227 -17.31 0.33 -1.60
N GLY A 228 -18.43 -0.35 -1.83
CA GLY A 228 -18.46 -1.66 -2.47
C GLY A 228 -17.85 -1.70 -3.87
N SER A 229 -17.96 -0.59 -4.61
CA SER A 229 -17.39 -0.43 -5.95
C SER A 229 -16.01 0.26 -5.96
N SER A 230 -15.49 0.66 -4.79
CA SER A 230 -14.18 1.28 -4.68
C SER A 230 -13.06 0.29 -4.99
N THR A 231 -12.03 0.78 -5.66
CA THR A 231 -10.74 0.11 -5.82
C THR A 231 -9.69 0.85 -5.01
N GLN A 232 -8.73 0.12 -4.45
CA GLN A 232 -7.54 0.74 -3.89
C GLN A 232 -6.68 1.28 -5.04
N ALA A 233 -6.21 2.52 -4.90
CA ALA A 233 -5.40 3.16 -5.93
C ALA A 233 -3.98 2.54 -5.96
N HIS A 234 -3.61 1.91 -7.07
CA HIS A 234 -2.23 1.45 -7.32
C HIS A 234 -1.73 1.95 -8.68
N PRO A 235 -0.46 2.38 -8.82
CA PRO A 235 0.04 2.99 -10.07
C PRO A 235 0.09 2.04 -11.28
N VAL A 236 0.11 0.72 -11.05
CA VAL A 236 0.30 -0.30 -12.09
C VAL A 236 -0.67 -1.49 -11.96
N ASP A 237 -1.32 -1.65 -10.80
CA ASP A 237 -2.14 -2.83 -10.50
C ASP A 237 -3.61 -2.43 -10.40
N THR A 238 -4.49 -3.32 -10.86
CA THR A 238 -5.93 -3.13 -10.72
C THR A 238 -6.40 -4.08 -9.63
N HIS A 239 -6.35 -3.62 -8.37
CA HIS A 239 -6.94 -4.37 -7.27
C HIS A 239 -8.40 -4.73 -7.60
N PRO A 240 -8.85 -5.94 -7.24
CA PRO A 240 -10.28 -6.24 -7.28
C PRO A 240 -11.06 -5.20 -6.47
N VAL A 241 -12.30 -4.92 -6.87
CA VAL A 241 -13.18 -4.03 -6.10
C VAL A 241 -13.35 -4.58 -4.67
N LEU A 242 -13.53 -3.68 -3.71
CA LEU A 242 -13.62 -4.06 -2.29
C LEU A 242 -14.65 -5.17 -2.04
N SER A 243 -15.82 -5.10 -2.68
CA SER A 243 -16.84 -6.15 -2.60
C SER A 243 -16.34 -7.54 -2.97
N GLN A 244 -15.56 -7.66 -4.05
CA GLN A 244 -14.99 -8.93 -4.50
C GLN A 244 -13.95 -9.47 -3.51
N ARG A 245 -13.11 -8.59 -2.94
CA ARG A 245 -12.14 -8.98 -1.91
C ARG A 245 -12.82 -9.51 -0.66
N LEU A 246 -13.86 -8.80 -0.19
CA LEU A 246 -14.65 -9.23 0.97
C LEU A 246 -15.37 -10.56 0.72
N GLU A 247 -15.93 -10.76 -0.47
CA GLU A 247 -16.56 -12.02 -0.86
C GLU A 247 -15.56 -13.20 -0.81
N SER A 248 -14.33 -12.99 -1.28
CA SER A 248 -13.27 -14.01 -1.20
C SER A 248 -12.88 -14.39 0.24
N LEU A 249 -13.13 -13.48 1.19
CA LEU A 249 -12.94 -13.68 2.62
C LEU A 249 -14.20 -14.24 3.31
N GLY A 250 -15.25 -14.55 2.56
CA GLY A 250 -16.50 -15.09 3.07
C GLY A 250 -17.35 -14.08 3.84
N THR A 251 -17.19 -12.78 3.56
CA THR A 251 -17.94 -11.70 4.20
C THR A 251 -18.45 -10.68 3.19
N SER A 252 -19.17 -9.65 3.67
CA SER A 252 -19.63 -8.53 2.85
C SER A 252 -19.60 -7.23 3.67
N LEU A 253 -19.77 -6.10 2.97
CA LEU A 253 -19.88 -4.80 3.64
C LEU A 253 -21.08 -4.73 4.59
N ASP A 254 -22.15 -5.49 4.33
CA ASP A 254 -23.33 -5.50 5.21
C ASP A 254 -23.04 -6.06 6.60
N ALA A 255 -22.03 -6.92 6.73
CA ALA A 255 -21.59 -7.49 7.99
C ALA A 255 -20.69 -6.55 8.82
N ILE A 256 -20.25 -5.43 8.24
CA ILE A 256 -19.30 -4.50 8.86
C ILE A 256 -20.04 -3.26 9.37
N THR A 257 -19.86 -2.99 10.65
CA THR A 257 -20.48 -1.85 11.34
C THR A 257 -19.54 -0.65 11.39
N LEU A 258 -20.08 0.51 11.76
CA LEU A 258 -19.27 1.71 11.99
C LEU A 258 -18.27 1.53 13.14
N ASP A 259 -18.61 0.72 14.14
CA ASP A 259 -17.74 0.42 15.29
C ASP A 259 -16.53 -0.41 14.86
N ASP A 260 -16.73 -1.39 13.98
CA ASP A 260 -15.68 -2.23 13.41
C ASP A 260 -14.60 -1.42 12.67
N ILE A 261 -14.98 -0.30 12.06
CA ILE A 261 -14.07 0.55 11.29
C ILE A 261 -13.61 1.78 12.07
N SER A 262 -13.99 1.88 13.34
CA SER A 262 -13.54 2.95 14.21
C SER A 262 -12.04 2.83 14.51
N VAL A 263 -11.44 3.97 14.84
CA VAL A 263 -10.03 3.99 15.25
C VAL A 263 -9.91 3.35 16.64
N PRO A 264 -9.12 2.28 16.77
CA PRO A 264 -9.09 1.45 17.98
C PRO A 264 -8.55 2.21 19.18
N THR A 265 -8.91 1.76 20.39
CA THR A 265 -8.35 2.27 21.65
C THR A 265 -6.88 1.88 21.79
N GLU A 266 -6.54 0.64 21.43
CA GLU A 266 -5.16 0.14 21.37
C GLU A 266 -4.78 -0.12 19.91
N SER A 267 -4.08 0.84 19.31
CA SER A 267 -3.64 0.70 17.92
C SER A 267 -2.34 -0.09 17.79
N SER A 268 -2.11 -0.64 16.61
CA SER A 268 -0.93 -1.43 16.27
C SER A 268 0.37 -0.61 16.32
N VAL A 269 0.28 0.73 16.32
CA VAL A 269 1.43 1.63 16.48
C VAL A 269 2.21 1.34 17.78
N LEU A 270 1.55 0.78 18.79
CA LEU A 270 2.17 0.38 20.05
C LEU A 270 3.16 -0.79 19.92
N LEU A 271 3.22 -1.47 18.77
CA LEU A 271 4.28 -2.44 18.45
C LEU A 271 5.63 -1.74 18.19
N VAL A 272 5.60 -0.45 17.89
CA VAL A 272 6.79 0.38 17.68
C VAL A 272 7.11 1.10 18.99
N ARG A 273 8.36 0.98 19.46
CA ARG A 273 8.86 1.74 20.60
C ARG A 273 9.06 3.20 20.22
N HIS A 274 8.62 4.09 21.11
CA HIS A 274 8.68 5.54 20.94
C HIS A 274 8.06 6.04 19.61
N PRO A 275 6.84 5.60 19.27
CA PRO A 275 6.27 5.85 17.94
C PRO A 275 6.09 7.34 17.66
N GLU A 276 5.67 8.12 18.66
CA GLU A 276 5.48 9.57 18.52
C GLU A 276 6.77 10.32 18.14
N GLU A 277 7.93 9.85 18.58
CA GLU A 277 9.20 10.48 18.23
C GLU A 277 9.54 10.21 16.77
N ILE A 278 9.41 8.95 16.33
CA ILE A 278 9.64 8.54 14.95
C ILE A 278 8.67 9.26 14.00
N GLU A 279 7.40 9.40 14.38
CA GLU A 279 6.40 10.12 13.59
C GLU A 279 6.70 11.61 13.44
N LYS A 280 7.18 12.27 14.52
CA LYS A 280 7.60 13.67 14.45
C LYS A 280 8.80 13.83 13.51
N GLN A 281 9.78 12.93 13.59
CA GLN A 281 10.93 12.93 12.68
C GLN A 281 10.49 12.73 11.22
N LEU A 282 9.60 11.77 10.97
CA LEU A 282 9.03 11.56 9.63
C LEU A 282 8.22 12.76 9.16
N SER A 283 7.50 13.46 10.05
CA SER A 283 6.72 14.65 9.68
C SER A 283 7.60 15.78 9.18
N VAL A 284 8.79 15.92 9.78
CA VAL A 284 9.82 16.85 9.29
C VAL A 284 10.38 16.38 7.94
N LEU A 285 10.66 15.07 7.79
CA LEU A 285 11.15 14.48 6.55
C LEU A 285 10.19 14.72 5.37
N GLU A 286 8.89 14.59 5.59
CA GLU A 286 7.88 14.86 4.55
C GLU A 286 7.91 16.31 4.07
N GLY A 287 8.14 17.25 4.98
CA GLY A 287 8.27 18.68 4.67
C GLY A 287 9.56 19.07 3.92
N THR A 288 10.51 18.15 3.74
CA THR A 288 11.72 18.41 2.96
C THR A 288 11.51 18.15 1.47
N TYR A 289 11.89 19.11 0.62
CA TYR A 289 11.93 18.94 -0.82
C TYR A 289 13.14 18.06 -1.22
N PRO A 290 13.00 17.18 -2.24
CA PRO A 290 14.13 16.49 -2.84
C PRO A 290 15.07 17.41 -3.60
#